data_AF-A0A3D0NJB2-F1
#
_entry.id   AF-A0A3D0NJB2-F1
#
_cell.length_a   1.000
_cell.length_b   1.000
_cell.length_c   1.000
_cell.angle_alpha   90.00
_cell.angle_beta   90.00
_cell.angle_gamma   90.00
#
_symmetry.space_group_name_H-M   'P 1'
#
loop_
_entity.id
_entity.type
_entity.pdbx_description
1 polymer ?
#
loop_
_entity_poly.entity_id
_entity_poly.type
_entity_poly.pdbx_seq_one_letter_code
_entity_poly.pdbx_strand_id
1 'polypeptide(L)' 'RGKVIELKANVDKAVEGTPTVQSVIVVKRCNNAVTMKEGRDIWWNDAWDGAPNSHKAKAFDSEHPL' A
#
# COMPACT_ATOMS: atom_id res chain seq x y z
N ARG A 1 -19.80 13.87 12.55
CA ARG A 1 -19.07 12.69 13.10
C ARG A 1 -18.38 11.98 11.95
N GLY A 2 -17.11 11.61 12.09
CA GLY A 2 -16.36 10.93 11.04
C GLY A 2 -16.89 9.52 10.78
N LYS A 3 -17.19 9.19 9.53
CA LYS A 3 -17.59 7.85 9.10
C LYS A 3 -16.34 7.02 8.82
N VAL A 4 -16.34 5.76 9.22
CA VAL A 4 -15.31 4.81 8.80
C VAL A 4 -15.49 4.56 7.30
N ILE A 5 -14.42 4.78 6.54
CA ILE A 5 -14.37 4.46 5.11
C ILE A 5 -13.68 3.11 4.96
N GLU A 6 -14.36 2.15 4.34
CA GLU A 6 -13.86 0.80 4.10
C GLU A 6 -12.89 0.74 2.90
N LEU A 7 -11.78 1.49 3.00
CA LEU A 7 -10.81 1.63 1.91
C LEU A 7 -10.25 0.30 1.43
N LYS A 8 -9.93 -0.63 2.35
CA LYS A 8 -9.37 -1.93 1.97
C LYS A 8 -10.34 -2.77 1.14
N ALA A 9 -11.63 -2.80 1.51
CA ALA A 9 -12.64 -3.52 0.75
C ALA A 9 -12.84 -2.94 -0.66
N ASN A 10 -12.74 -1.61 -0.80
CA ASN A 10 -12.81 -0.95 -2.10
C ASN A 10 -11.58 -1.27 -2.97
N VAL A 11 -10.38 -1.26 -2.39
CA VAL A 11 -9.13 -1.63 -3.08
C VAL A 11 -9.17 -3.10 -3.52
N ASP A 12 -9.67 -4.00 -2.68
CA ASP A 12 -9.78 -5.42 -3.01
C ASP A 12 -10.60 -5.68 -4.26
N LYS A 13 -11.75 -4.99 -4.39
CA LYS A 13 -12.60 -5.05 -5.58
C LYS A 13 -11.91 -4.45 -6.81
N ALA A 14 -11.18 -3.34 -6.66
CA ALA A 14 -10.50 -2.70 -7.78
C ALA A 14 -9.35 -3.56 -8.34
N VAL A 15 -8.62 -4.25 -7.46
CA VAL A 15 -7.47 -5.09 -7.86
C VAL A 15 -7.92 -6.36 -8.59
N GLU A 16 -9.14 -6.85 -8.39
CA GLU A 16 -9.67 -8.00 -9.16
C GLU A 16 -9.67 -7.77 -10.67
N GLY A 17 -9.90 -6.53 -11.11
CA GLY A 17 -9.84 -6.15 -12.53
C GLY A 17 -8.47 -5.65 -13.00
N THR A 18 -7.45 -5.65 -12.14
CA THR A 18 -6.15 -5.02 -12.41
C THR A 18 -5.01 -6.03 -12.27
N PRO A 19 -4.78 -6.89 -13.27
CA PRO A 19 -3.83 -8.00 -13.18
C PRO A 19 -2.36 -7.55 -13.09
N THR A 20 -2.05 -6.29 -13.39
CA THR A 20 -0.71 -5.72 -13.27
C THR A 20 -0.30 -5.44 -11.83
N VAL A 21 -1.26 -5.37 -10.90
CA VAL A 21 -0.98 -5.15 -9.47
C VAL A 21 -0.54 -6.46 -8.83
N GLN A 22 0.73 -6.52 -8.44
CA GLN A 22 1.32 -7.70 -7.80
C GLN A 22 1.29 -7.63 -6.28
N SER A 23 1.48 -6.43 -5.71
CA SER A 23 1.59 -6.23 -4.27
C SER A 23 0.79 -5.02 -3.80
N VAL A 24 0.18 -5.11 -2.62
CA VAL A 24 -0.60 -4.04 -1.97
C VAL A 24 -0.05 -3.81 -0.57
N ILE A 25 0.49 -2.61 -0.32
CA ILE A 25 0.96 -2.22 1.01
C ILE A 25 -0.19 -1.60 1.80
N VAL A 26 -0.49 -2.17 2.96
CA VAL A 26 -1.65 -1.81 3.79
C VAL A 26 -1.19 -1.14 5.09
N VAL A 27 -1.67 0.07 5.34
CA VAL A 27 -1.40 0.82 6.58
C VAL A 27 -2.56 0.63 7.56
N LYS A 28 -2.26 0.23 8.79
CA LYS A 28 -3.26 0.06 9.85
C LYS A 28 -3.62 1.38 10.53
N ARG A 29 -4.38 2.24 9.83
CA ARG A 29 -4.67 3.62 10.31
C ARG A 29 -5.72 3.71 11.42
N CYS A 30 -6.79 2.93 11.33
CA CYS A 30 -7.95 3.02 12.21
C CYS A 30 -8.13 1.81 13.14
N ASN A 31 -7.21 0.84 13.08
CA ASN A 31 -7.26 -0.42 13.84
C ASN A 31 -8.52 -1.29 13.60
N ASN A 32 -9.23 -1.06 12.49
CA ASN A 32 -10.38 -1.87 12.09
C ASN A 32 -9.94 -3.24 11.59
N ALA A 33 -10.83 -4.23 11.69
CA ALA A 33 -10.64 -5.52 11.04
C ALA A 33 -10.69 -5.34 9.51
N VAL A 34 -9.69 -5.90 8.82
CA VAL A 34 -9.60 -5.89 7.35
C VAL A 34 -9.10 -7.25 6.87
N THR A 35 -9.56 -7.67 5.69
CA THR A 35 -9.10 -8.89 5.05
C THR A 35 -7.75 -8.66 4.38
N MET A 36 -6.78 -9.53 4.65
CA MET A 36 -5.47 -9.57 3.99
C MET A 36 -5.37 -10.84 3.15
N LYS A 37 -4.92 -10.72 1.89
CA LYS A 37 -4.64 -11.87 1.01
C LYS A 37 -3.15 -12.20 1.03
N GLU A 38 -2.81 -13.44 1.39
CA GLU A 38 -1.44 -13.94 1.36
C GLU A 38 -0.85 -13.84 -0.06
N GLY A 39 0.45 -13.53 -0.16
CA GLY A 39 1.16 -13.38 -1.43
C GLY A 39 0.91 -12.06 -2.18
N ARG A 40 -0.05 -11.24 -1.74
CA ARG A 40 -0.36 -9.94 -2.36
C ARG A 40 -0.33 -8.79 -1.36
N ASP A 41 -0.98 -8.95 -0.20
CA ASP A 41 -1.15 -7.86 0.76
C ASP A 41 -0.06 -7.92 1.85
N ILE A 42 0.60 -6.78 2.10
CA ILE A 42 1.72 -6.67 3.05
C ILE A 42 1.41 -5.53 4.02
N TRP A 43 1.60 -5.74 5.32
CA TRP A 43 1.48 -4.65 6.29
C TRP A 43 2.64 -3.67 6.13
N TRP A 44 2.33 -2.38 6.15
CA TRP A 44 3.34 -1.32 6.10
C TRP A 44 4.43 -1.49 7.16
N ASN A 45 4.05 -1.81 8.40
CA ASN A 45 5.00 -1.96 9.49
C ASN A 45 5.97 -3.11 9.23
N ASP A 46 5.47 -4.23 8.72
CA ASP A 46 6.29 -5.41 8.41
C ASP A 46 7.21 -5.13 7.21
N ALA A 47 6.73 -4.37 6.22
CA ALA A 47 7.54 -3.95 5.07
C ALA A 47 8.64 -2.94 5.43
N TRP A 48 8.39 -2.09 6.42
CA TRP A 48 9.34 -1.08 6.89
C TRP A 48 10.26 -1.59 7.99
N ASP A 49 9.95 -2.73 8.62
CA ASP A 49 10.73 -3.23 9.76
C ASP A 49 12.19 -3.49 9.37
N GLY A 50 13.12 -2.86 10.10
CA GLY A 50 14.55 -2.90 9.79
C GLY A 50 15.01 -2.10 8.56
N ALA A 51 14.10 -1.43 7.84
CA ALA A 51 14.47 -0.59 6.70
C ALA A 51 15.21 0.69 7.14
N PRO A 52 16.17 1.19 6.35
CA PRO A 52 16.89 2.41 6.68
C PRO A 52 15.99 3.65 6.57
N ASN A 53 16.15 4.58 7.52
CA ASN A 53 15.47 5.89 7.48
C ASN A 53 16.08 6.86 6.46
N SER A 54 17.07 6.42 5.67
CA SER A 54 17.72 7.20 4.62
C SER A 54 17.76 6.40 3.33
N HIS A 55 17.55 7.10 2.22
CA HIS A 55 17.62 6.54 0.88
C HIS A 55 18.32 7.54 -0.04
N LYS A 56 19.27 7.06 -0.86
CA LYS A 56 19.93 7.91 -1.85
C LYS A 56 18.94 8.20 -2.98
N ALA A 57 18.54 9.47 -3.12
CA ALA A 57 17.65 9.88 -4.21
C ALA A 57 18.26 9.53 -5.57
N LYS A 58 17.45 8.96 -6.45
CA LYS A 58 17.83 8.74 -7.85
C LYS A 58 17.67 10.05 -8.61
N ALA A 59 18.69 10.44 -9.37
CA ALA A 59 18.59 11.58 -10.27
C ALA A 59 17.79 11.20 -11.51
N PHE A 60 16.92 12.09 -11.95
CA PHE A 60 16.12 11.96 -13.15
C PHE A 60 16.30 13.21 -14.02
N ASP A 61 16.00 13.08 -15.31
CA ASP A 61 15.93 14.23 -16.22
C ASP A 61 14.76 15.16 -15.83
N SER A 62 14.84 16.44 -16.20
CA SER A 62 13.81 17.44 -15.94
C SER A 62 12.43 17.04 -16.46
N GLU A 63 12.36 16.26 -17.54
CA GLU A 63 11.11 15.83 -18.18
C GLU A 63 10.60 14.46 -17.67
N HIS A 64 11.24 13.87 -16.66
CA HIS A 64 10.78 12.58 -16.11
C HIS A 64 9.42 12.74 -15.41
N PRO A 65 8.40 11.90 -15.71
CA PRO A 65 7.12 11.95 -15.02
C PRO A 65 7.25 11.75 -13.50
N LEU A 66 6.49 12.51 -12.73
CA LEU A 66 6.37 12.40 -11.27
C LEU A 66 5.31 11.37 -10.86
#